data_AF-A0A9P6TUN5-F1
#
_entry.id   AF-A0A9P6TUN5-F1
#
_cell.length_a   1.000
_cell.length_b   1.000
_cell.length_c   1.000
_cell.angle_alpha   90.00
_cell.angle_beta   90.00
_cell.angle_gamma   90.00
#
_symmetry.space_group_name_H-M   'P 1'
#
loop_
_entity.id
_entity.type
_entity.pdbx_description
1 polymer ?
#
loop_
_entity_poly.entity_id
_entity_poly.type
_entity_poly.pdbx_seq_one_letter_code
_entity_poly.pdbx_strand_id
1 'polypeptide(L)'
;MYFFNLFITWCLFISVTYAWTTQIEPSLVEDWPLTVNIRDTIEGYYENIVDEVLSTNSEVFLLDLTHMRSIQSGRLRLEASQLGLKNVNDDCLFKMPGIIAQNVHQLNEQVFGSIDGLVSTYLPLLLPRQLSTLDDRRLDELLQSINQAMVFELIQKMQNYELSSRIIHEMKLCQTGAVTDNKFASQVQRWLAFAGPKSIVPKGTSAVDRFSQTTRLHLTSALHARLSDLQSLISEDLRDEFNI
;
A
#
# COMPACT_ATOMS: atom_id res chain seq x y z
N MET A 1 -14.39 -24.38 -48.80
CA MET A 1 -13.37 -25.22 -48.16
C MET A 1 -12.22 -24.37 -47.59
N TYR A 2 -12.52 -23.33 -46.80
CA TYR A 2 -11.54 -22.46 -46.14
C TYR A 2 -11.87 -22.17 -44.66
N PHE A 3 -13.11 -22.46 -44.22
CA PHE A 3 -13.54 -22.24 -42.84
C PHE A 3 -13.06 -23.31 -41.85
N PHE A 4 -12.73 -24.51 -42.32
CA PHE A 4 -12.29 -25.61 -41.43
C PHE A 4 -10.84 -25.48 -40.95
N ASN A 5 -9.99 -24.76 -41.69
CA ASN A 5 -8.57 -24.58 -41.33
C ASN A 5 -8.32 -23.49 -40.28
N LEU A 6 -9.23 -22.50 -40.16
CA LEU A 6 -9.11 -21.42 -39.17
C LEU A 6 -9.51 -21.88 -37.75
N PHE A 7 -10.36 -22.90 -37.63
CA PHE A 7 -10.82 -23.40 -36.33
C PHE A 7 -9.78 -24.30 -35.64
N ILE A 8 -9.03 -25.10 -36.42
CA ILE A 8 -7.98 -25.98 -35.92
C ILE A 8 -6.76 -25.17 -35.46
N THR A 9 -6.43 -24.08 -36.14
CA THR A 9 -5.32 -23.18 -35.74
C THR A 9 -5.66 -22.39 -34.48
N TRP A 10 -6.93 -22.01 -34.27
CA TRP A 10 -7.37 -21.36 -33.02
C TRP A 10 -7.36 -22.31 -31.81
N CYS A 11 -7.75 -23.57 -31.99
CA CYS A 11 -7.70 -24.55 -30.90
C CYS A 11 -6.26 -24.88 -30.48
N LEU A 12 -5.33 -24.96 -31.45
CA LEU A 12 -3.92 -25.23 -31.14
C LEU A 12 -3.22 -24.06 -30.42
N PHE A 13 -3.60 -22.81 -30.72
CA PHE A 13 -3.06 -21.64 -30.01
C PHE A 13 -3.57 -21.53 -28.56
N ILE A 14 -4.80 -21.98 -28.30
CA ILE A 14 -5.30 -22.10 -26.93
C ILE A 14 -4.54 -23.24 -26.24
N SER A 15 -4.38 -24.43 -26.81
CA SER A 15 -3.64 -25.50 -26.09
C SER A 15 -2.15 -25.22 -25.85
N VAL A 16 -1.49 -24.33 -26.60
CA VAL A 16 -0.06 -23.98 -26.37
C VAL A 16 0.11 -22.87 -25.32
N THR A 17 -0.89 -22.02 -25.08
CA THR A 17 -0.81 -20.97 -24.03
C THR A 17 -1.14 -21.49 -22.63
N TYR A 18 -1.82 -22.63 -22.51
CA TYR A 18 -2.08 -23.29 -21.22
C TYR A 18 -0.96 -24.27 -20.82
N ALA A 19 0.07 -24.48 -21.65
CA ALA A 19 1.18 -25.40 -21.35
C ALA A 19 2.35 -24.75 -20.57
N TRP A 20 2.23 -23.47 -20.19
CA TRP A 20 3.16 -22.78 -19.28
C TRP A 20 2.48 -22.14 -18.08
N THR A 21 1.28 -22.59 -17.72
CA THR A 21 0.98 -22.69 -16.29
C THR A 21 1.69 -23.94 -15.82
N THR A 22 2.98 -23.80 -15.50
CA THR A 22 3.54 -24.63 -14.45
C THR A 22 2.65 -24.38 -13.25
N GLN A 23 1.67 -25.25 -13.11
CA GLN A 23 1.08 -25.64 -11.87
C GLN A 23 2.28 -25.93 -10.97
N ILE A 24 2.70 -24.90 -10.23
CA ILE A 24 3.35 -25.11 -8.96
C ILE A 24 2.28 -25.86 -8.20
N GLU A 25 2.28 -27.19 -8.32
CA GLU A 25 1.74 -28.01 -7.26
C GLU A 25 2.35 -27.41 -6.00
N PRO A 26 1.56 -26.97 -5.02
CA PRO A 26 2.08 -26.77 -3.68
C PRO A 26 2.52 -28.16 -3.23
N SER A 27 3.72 -28.56 -3.64
CA SER A 27 4.35 -29.78 -3.20
C SER A 27 4.63 -29.54 -1.73
N LEU A 28 3.66 -29.92 -0.90
CA LEU A 28 3.76 -30.17 0.53
C LEU A 28 4.88 -29.35 1.16
N VAL A 29 4.61 -28.06 1.38
CA VAL A 29 5.06 -27.48 2.65
C VAL A 29 4.35 -28.36 3.66
N GLU A 30 5.06 -29.33 4.21
CA GLU A 30 4.62 -30.03 5.40
C GLU A 30 4.23 -28.92 6.37
N ASP A 31 2.94 -28.80 6.70
CA ASP A 31 2.38 -27.82 7.63
C ASP A 31 3.01 -28.08 9.00
N TRP A 32 4.24 -27.62 9.15
CA TRP A 32 4.94 -27.68 10.41
C TRP A 32 4.42 -26.51 11.24
N PRO A 33 3.97 -26.70 12.49
CA PRO A 33 3.44 -25.59 13.31
C PRO A 33 4.40 -24.38 13.42
N LEU A 34 5.71 -24.61 13.30
CA LEU A 34 6.77 -23.60 13.19
C LEU A 34 6.68 -22.72 11.93
N THR A 35 6.29 -23.26 10.75
CA THR A 35 6.13 -22.42 9.55
C THR A 35 4.92 -21.49 9.67
N VAL A 36 3.88 -21.92 10.40
CA VAL A 36 2.73 -21.08 10.73
C VAL A 36 3.13 -19.98 11.73
N ASN A 37 3.86 -20.32 12.80
CA ASN A 37 4.30 -19.32 13.79
C ASN A 37 5.25 -18.28 13.18
N ILE A 38 6.24 -18.72 12.39
CA ILE A 38 7.17 -17.81 11.70
C ILE A 38 6.44 -16.92 10.69
N ARG A 39 5.45 -17.48 9.97
CA ARG A 39 4.63 -16.70 9.05
C ARG A 39 3.87 -15.60 9.79
N ASP A 40 3.21 -15.93 10.88
CA ASP A 40 2.40 -14.99 11.66
C ASP A 40 3.29 -13.91 12.31
N THR A 41 4.48 -14.26 12.80
CA THR A 41 5.48 -13.30 13.28
C THR A 41 5.93 -12.32 12.18
N ILE A 42 6.23 -12.85 10.98
CA ILE A 42 6.65 -12.02 9.83
C ILE A 42 5.50 -11.12 9.35
N GLU A 43 4.28 -11.66 9.25
CA GLU A 43 3.08 -10.91 8.88
C GLU A 43 2.83 -9.77 9.87
N GLY A 44 2.74 -10.09 11.17
CA GLY A 44 2.54 -9.11 12.23
C GLY A 44 3.63 -8.04 12.28
N TYR A 45 4.89 -8.39 11.99
CA TYR A 45 5.98 -7.40 11.85
C TYR A 45 5.68 -6.37 10.74
N TYR A 46 5.30 -6.84 9.56
CA TYR A 46 4.99 -5.95 8.44
C TYR A 46 3.71 -5.14 8.68
N GLU A 47 2.66 -5.76 9.21
CA GLU A 47 1.42 -5.08 9.58
C GLU A 47 1.67 -3.92 10.53
N ASN A 48 2.43 -4.15 11.60
CA ASN A 48 2.74 -3.12 12.60
C ASN A 48 3.49 -1.94 11.99
N ILE A 49 4.52 -2.18 11.16
CA ILE A 49 5.30 -1.10 10.54
C ILE A 49 4.46 -0.33 9.53
N VAL A 50 3.71 -1.04 8.69
CA VAL A 50 2.87 -0.42 7.67
C VAL A 50 1.77 0.41 8.34
N ASP A 51 1.09 -0.12 9.35
CA ASP A 51 0.05 0.62 10.08
C ASP A 51 0.63 1.87 10.75
N GLU A 52 1.75 1.75 11.47
CA GLU A 52 2.42 2.89 12.13
C GLU A 52 2.76 4.01 11.14
N VAL A 53 3.39 3.66 10.01
CA VAL A 53 3.80 4.63 9.00
C VAL A 53 2.60 5.25 8.29
N LEU A 54 1.62 4.44 7.89
CA LEU A 54 0.44 4.93 7.17
C LEU A 54 -0.43 5.81 8.07
N SER A 55 -0.68 5.39 9.31
CA SER A 55 -1.47 6.15 10.29
C SER A 55 -0.82 7.50 10.61
N THR A 56 0.47 7.51 10.96
CA THR A 56 1.22 8.73 11.30
C THR A 56 1.24 9.72 10.14
N ASN A 57 1.60 9.28 8.94
CA ASN A 57 1.67 10.18 7.78
C ASN A 57 0.29 10.68 7.36
N SER A 58 -0.74 9.82 7.45
CA SER A 58 -2.12 10.21 7.13
C SER A 58 -2.64 11.23 8.12
N GLU A 59 -2.41 11.04 9.41
CA GLU A 59 -2.82 11.99 10.45
C GLU A 59 -2.22 13.37 10.19
N VAL A 60 -0.89 13.46 10.02
CA VAL A 60 -0.20 14.73 9.74
C VAL A 60 -0.77 15.40 8.49
N PHE A 61 -0.99 14.63 7.43
CA PHE A 61 -1.52 15.17 6.18
C PHE A 61 -2.97 15.66 6.30
N LEU A 62 -3.84 14.90 6.98
CA LEU A 62 -5.25 15.25 7.17
C LEU A 62 -5.41 16.46 8.10
N LEU A 63 -4.55 16.60 9.11
CA LEU A 63 -4.48 17.81 9.94
C LEU A 63 -4.08 19.03 9.10
N ASP A 64 -3.11 18.88 8.21
CA ASP A 64 -2.72 19.97 7.29
C ASP A 64 -3.86 20.37 6.35
N LEU A 65 -4.61 19.40 5.80
CA LEU A 65 -5.79 19.66 4.96
C LEU A 65 -6.92 20.35 5.73
N THR A 66 -7.14 19.97 6.98
CA THR A 66 -8.09 20.64 7.89
C THR A 66 -7.77 22.13 7.99
N HIS A 67 -6.49 22.45 8.24
CA HIS A 67 -6.04 23.81 8.37
C HIS A 67 -6.21 24.62 7.08
N MET A 68 -6.00 23.99 5.91
CA MET A 68 -6.27 24.66 4.62
C MET A 68 -7.74 25.02 4.46
N ARG A 69 -8.66 24.14 4.91
CA ARG A 69 -10.11 24.35 4.82
C ARG A 69 -10.62 25.45 5.74
N SER A 70 -10.18 25.48 7.00
CA SER A 70 -10.76 26.35 8.04
C SER A 70 -10.38 27.82 7.88
N ILE A 71 -9.18 28.11 7.36
CA ILE A 71 -8.61 29.47 7.42
C ILE A 71 -8.25 30.02 6.03
N GLN A 72 -8.07 29.18 4.99
CA GLN A 72 -7.40 29.61 3.74
C GLN A 72 -7.96 28.94 2.47
N SER A 73 -9.16 29.32 2.02
CA SER A 73 -9.73 28.87 0.73
C SER A 73 -8.80 29.07 -0.48
N GLY A 74 -7.95 30.12 -0.44
CA GLY A 74 -6.90 30.34 -1.43
C GLY A 74 -5.85 29.22 -1.49
N ARG A 75 -5.54 28.54 -0.37
CA ARG A 75 -4.65 27.37 -0.36
C ARG A 75 -5.28 26.17 -1.03
N LEU A 76 -6.56 25.89 -0.78
CA LEU A 76 -7.26 24.79 -1.47
C LEU A 76 -7.30 25.04 -2.97
N ARG A 77 -7.52 26.29 -3.39
CA ARG A 77 -7.50 26.64 -4.81
C ARG A 77 -6.11 26.51 -5.42
N LEU A 78 -5.05 26.85 -4.66
CA LEU A 78 -3.66 26.59 -5.06
C LEU A 78 -3.39 25.09 -5.19
N GLU A 79 -3.81 24.28 -4.23
CA GLU A 79 -3.66 22.82 -4.25
C GLU A 79 -4.36 22.21 -5.46
N ALA A 80 -5.62 22.63 -5.72
CA ALA A 80 -6.35 22.23 -6.92
C ALA A 80 -5.58 22.58 -8.21
N SER A 81 -5.00 23.79 -8.27
CA SER A 81 -4.20 24.21 -9.42
C SER A 81 -2.92 23.39 -9.58
N GLN A 82 -2.29 22.97 -8.47
CA GLN A 82 -1.09 22.11 -8.48
C GLN A 82 -1.41 20.68 -8.94
N LEU A 83 -2.62 20.19 -8.67
CA LEU A 83 -3.17 18.97 -9.25
C LEU A 83 -3.63 19.14 -10.71
N GLY A 84 -3.46 20.32 -11.31
CA GLY A 84 -3.86 20.60 -12.68
C GLY A 84 -5.36 20.86 -12.87
N LEU A 85 -6.13 20.99 -11.79
CA LEU A 85 -7.54 21.38 -11.84
C LEU A 85 -7.66 22.90 -12.03
N LYS A 86 -8.36 23.33 -13.08
CA LYS A 86 -8.63 24.74 -13.37
C LYS A 86 -10.10 25.05 -13.10
N ASN A 87 -10.37 26.25 -12.59
CA ASN A 87 -11.73 26.78 -12.39
C ASN A 87 -12.67 25.86 -11.57
N VAL A 88 -12.14 25.26 -10.51
CA VAL A 88 -12.98 24.49 -9.56
C VAL A 88 -13.99 25.42 -8.89
N ASN A 89 -15.27 25.05 -8.90
CA ASN A 89 -16.30 25.77 -8.16
C ASN A 89 -16.07 25.67 -6.64
N ASP A 90 -16.59 26.63 -5.88
CA ASP A 90 -16.29 26.69 -4.44
C ASP A 90 -16.89 25.49 -3.69
N ASP A 91 -18.06 24.99 -4.10
CA ASP A 91 -18.69 23.81 -3.51
C ASP A 91 -17.79 22.57 -3.58
N CYS A 92 -17.20 22.28 -4.75
CA CYS A 92 -16.27 21.16 -4.89
C CYS A 92 -14.94 21.43 -4.20
N LEU A 93 -14.50 22.69 -4.17
CA LEU A 93 -13.32 23.06 -3.41
C LEU A 93 -13.49 22.78 -1.90
N PHE A 94 -14.67 23.04 -1.34
CA PHE A 94 -15.00 22.69 0.04
C PHE A 94 -15.10 21.19 0.29
N LYS A 95 -15.45 20.39 -0.74
CA LYS A 95 -15.47 18.92 -0.66
C LYS A 95 -14.09 18.27 -0.83
N MET A 96 -13.13 18.98 -1.44
CA MET A 96 -11.80 18.47 -1.76
C MET A 96 -11.07 17.78 -0.59
N PRO A 97 -11.03 18.32 0.64
CA PRO A 97 -10.38 17.63 1.76
C PRO A 97 -11.01 16.26 2.08
N GLY A 98 -12.34 16.14 1.95
CA GLY A 98 -13.05 14.88 2.15
C GLY A 98 -12.74 13.85 1.05
N ILE A 99 -12.67 14.30 -0.21
CA ILE A 99 -12.29 13.48 -1.37
C ILE A 99 -10.85 12.95 -1.20
N ILE A 100 -9.93 13.83 -0.81
CA ILE A 100 -8.54 13.45 -0.54
C ILE A 100 -8.48 12.42 0.59
N ALA A 101 -9.15 12.70 1.71
CA ALA A 101 -9.12 11.80 2.86
C ALA A 101 -9.70 10.41 2.56
N GLN A 102 -10.78 10.35 1.77
CA GLN A 102 -11.34 9.09 1.31
C GLN A 102 -10.32 8.31 0.47
N ASN A 103 -9.65 8.97 -0.48
CA ASN A 103 -8.68 8.31 -1.35
C ASN A 103 -7.41 7.89 -0.60
N VAL A 104 -6.98 8.65 0.42
CA VAL A 104 -5.89 8.25 1.33
C VAL A 104 -6.29 7.02 2.14
N HIS A 105 -7.51 6.99 2.68
CA HIS A 105 -8.00 5.84 3.42
C HIS A 105 -8.05 4.58 2.56
N GLN A 106 -8.59 4.68 1.34
CA GLN A 106 -8.63 3.57 0.37
C GLN A 106 -7.23 3.09 -0.03
N LEU A 107 -6.28 4.03 -0.23
CA LEU A 107 -4.88 3.68 -0.44
C LEU A 107 -4.32 2.88 0.74
N ASN A 108 -4.56 3.33 1.97
CA ASN A 108 -4.06 2.66 3.16
C ASN A 108 -4.65 1.25 3.31
N GLU A 109 -5.96 1.10 3.11
CA GLU A 109 -6.64 -0.20 3.11
C GLU A 109 -6.04 -1.14 2.06
N GLN A 110 -5.76 -0.64 0.86
CA GLN A 110 -5.18 -1.47 -0.21
C GLN A 110 -3.75 -1.90 0.08
N VAL A 111 -2.94 -1.01 0.66
CA VAL A 111 -1.53 -1.31 1.01
C VAL A 111 -1.50 -2.27 2.19
N PHE A 112 -2.20 -1.95 3.28
CA PHE A 112 -2.28 -2.80 4.47
C PHE A 112 -2.87 -4.18 4.14
N GLY A 113 -4.01 -4.22 3.45
CA GLY A 113 -4.67 -5.47 3.04
C GLY A 113 -3.90 -6.30 2.02
N SER A 114 -2.76 -5.81 1.51
CA SER A 114 -1.88 -6.61 0.64
C SER A 114 -0.83 -7.42 1.39
N ILE A 115 -0.59 -7.13 2.68
CA ILE A 115 0.51 -7.72 3.45
C ILE A 115 0.40 -9.24 3.54
N ASP A 116 -0.75 -9.77 3.97
CA ASP A 116 -1.01 -11.22 4.01
C ASP A 116 -0.69 -11.89 2.68
N GLY A 117 -1.26 -11.37 1.58
CA GLY A 117 -1.05 -11.93 0.25
C GLY A 117 0.43 -11.90 -0.19
N LEU A 118 1.17 -10.86 0.17
CA LEU A 118 2.59 -10.75 -0.12
C LEU A 118 3.41 -11.73 0.72
N VAL A 119 3.18 -11.81 2.03
CA VAL A 119 3.87 -12.77 2.93
C VAL A 119 3.61 -14.20 2.46
N SER A 120 2.34 -14.53 2.19
CA SER A 120 1.94 -15.84 1.67
C SER A 120 2.56 -16.18 0.30
N THR A 121 2.94 -15.16 -0.49
CA THR A 121 3.60 -15.36 -1.78
C THR A 121 5.11 -15.54 -1.62
N TYR A 122 5.79 -14.66 -0.88
CA TYR A 122 7.26 -14.62 -0.83
C TYR A 122 7.85 -15.56 0.20
N LEU A 123 7.17 -15.76 1.33
CA LEU A 123 7.72 -16.60 2.40
C LEU A 123 7.97 -18.04 1.93
N PRO A 124 7.03 -18.75 1.27
CA PRO A 124 7.29 -20.12 0.81
C PRO A 124 8.35 -20.21 -0.31
N LEU A 125 8.51 -19.14 -1.10
CA LEU A 125 9.50 -19.08 -2.19
C LEU A 125 10.92 -18.92 -1.67
N LEU A 126 11.08 -18.22 -0.54
CA LEU A 126 12.37 -17.86 0.01
C LEU A 126 12.78 -18.76 1.18
N LEU A 127 11.81 -19.32 1.92
CA LEU A 127 12.08 -20.15 3.09
C LEU A 127 12.72 -21.51 2.69
N PRO A 128 13.84 -21.89 3.31
CA PRO A 128 14.44 -23.21 3.09
C PRO A 128 13.50 -24.34 3.50
N ARG A 129 13.55 -25.46 2.78
CA ARG A 129 12.77 -26.68 3.12
C ARG A 129 13.14 -27.30 4.47
N GLN A 130 14.28 -26.93 5.05
CA GLN A 130 14.77 -27.44 6.34
C GLN A 130 15.23 -26.27 7.22
N LEU A 131 14.34 -25.82 8.11
CA LEU A 131 14.59 -24.74 9.08
C LEU A 131 15.75 -25.05 10.04
N SER A 132 15.98 -26.33 10.37
CA SER A 132 17.08 -26.79 11.24
C SER A 132 18.49 -26.58 10.66
N THR A 133 18.60 -26.10 9.42
CA THR A 133 19.88 -25.82 8.75
C THR A 133 20.12 -24.32 8.51
N LEU A 134 19.22 -23.48 9.00
CA LEU A 134 19.42 -22.04 9.05
C LEU A 134 20.39 -21.73 10.18
N ASP A 135 21.56 -21.21 9.82
CA ASP A 135 22.40 -20.44 10.73
C ASP A 135 21.98 -18.97 10.69
N ASP A 136 22.43 -18.18 11.66
CA ASP A 136 22.08 -16.76 11.78
C ASP A 136 22.38 -16.00 10.47
N ARG A 137 23.49 -16.31 9.81
CA ARG A 137 23.87 -15.64 8.56
C ARG A 137 22.87 -15.90 7.44
N ARG A 138 22.41 -17.15 7.28
CA ARG A 138 21.39 -17.49 6.27
C ARG A 138 20.03 -16.90 6.61
N LEU A 139 19.72 -16.78 7.89
CA LEU A 139 18.50 -16.13 8.35
C LEU A 139 18.53 -14.65 7.95
N ASP A 140 19.68 -13.98 8.12
CA ASP A 140 19.84 -12.57 7.76
C ASP A 140 19.66 -12.34 6.26
N GLU A 141 20.31 -13.17 5.44
CA GLU A 141 20.20 -13.11 3.98
C GLU A 141 18.74 -13.35 3.52
N LEU A 142 18.05 -14.30 4.17
CA LEU A 142 16.64 -14.61 3.92
C LEU A 142 15.73 -13.42 4.26
N LEU A 143 15.82 -12.91 5.49
CA LEU A 143 14.96 -11.82 5.96
C LEU A 143 15.22 -10.54 5.17
N GLN A 144 16.47 -10.29 4.79
CA GLN A 144 16.80 -9.18 3.89
C GLN A 144 16.13 -9.34 2.52
N SER A 145 16.12 -10.55 1.96
CA SER A 145 15.46 -10.82 0.68
C SER A 145 13.93 -10.64 0.76
N ILE A 146 13.30 -11.16 1.81
CA ILE A 146 11.86 -10.96 2.07
C ILE A 146 11.57 -9.47 2.23
N ASN A 147 12.38 -8.75 3.02
CA ASN A 147 12.18 -7.33 3.25
C ASN A 147 12.32 -6.49 1.97
N GLN A 148 13.27 -6.81 1.10
CA GLN A 148 13.40 -6.15 -0.19
C GLN A 148 12.19 -6.40 -1.10
N ALA A 149 11.69 -7.64 -1.14
CA ALA A 149 10.49 -7.98 -1.91
C ALA A 149 9.25 -7.25 -1.38
N MET A 150 9.07 -7.25 -0.05
CA MET A 150 7.97 -6.54 0.62
C MET A 150 8.02 -5.04 0.37
N VAL A 151 9.19 -4.41 0.53
CA VAL A 151 9.38 -2.98 0.20
C VAL A 151 9.02 -2.71 -1.25
N PHE A 152 9.56 -3.49 -2.19
CA PHE A 152 9.29 -3.28 -3.61
C PHE A 152 7.79 -3.34 -3.92
N GLU A 153 7.11 -4.39 -3.45
CA GLU A 153 5.69 -4.60 -3.72
C GLU A 153 4.80 -3.57 -3.05
N LEU A 154 5.03 -3.24 -1.78
CA LEU A 154 4.25 -2.22 -1.08
C LEU A 154 4.37 -0.85 -1.78
N ILE A 155 5.58 -0.48 -2.21
CA ILE A 155 5.82 0.76 -2.96
C ILE A 155 5.14 0.71 -4.35
N GLN A 156 5.19 -0.43 -5.04
CA GLN A 156 4.47 -0.63 -6.30
C GLN A 156 2.96 -0.50 -6.11
N LYS A 157 2.38 -1.07 -5.05
CA LYS A 157 0.94 -0.93 -4.72
C LYS A 157 0.58 0.54 -4.53
N MET A 158 1.40 1.30 -3.80
CA MET A 158 1.19 2.75 -3.63
C MET A 158 1.28 3.53 -4.95
N GLN A 159 2.22 3.18 -5.83
CA GLN A 159 2.37 3.82 -7.14
C GLN A 159 1.19 3.51 -8.06
N ASN A 160 0.80 2.24 -8.14
CA ASN A 160 -0.28 1.75 -9.00
C ASN A 160 -1.67 2.25 -8.57
N TYR A 161 -1.83 2.69 -7.32
CA TYR A 161 -3.05 3.32 -6.88
C TYR A 161 -3.30 4.68 -7.57
N GLU A 162 -2.24 5.38 -7.97
CA GLU A 162 -2.31 6.70 -8.63
C GLU A 162 -3.17 7.72 -7.86
N LEU A 163 -2.84 7.95 -6.59
CA LEU A 163 -3.62 8.80 -5.66
C LEU A 163 -4.07 10.13 -6.28
N SER A 164 -3.13 10.87 -6.88
CA SER A 164 -3.40 12.18 -7.49
C SER A 164 -4.37 12.07 -8.67
N SER A 165 -4.22 11.06 -9.54
CA SER A 165 -5.12 10.82 -10.67
C SER A 165 -6.56 10.56 -10.22
N ARG A 166 -6.74 9.77 -9.15
CA ARG A 166 -8.06 9.46 -8.58
C ARG A 166 -8.72 10.69 -7.97
N ILE A 167 -7.98 11.48 -7.19
CA ILE A 167 -8.48 12.74 -6.63
C ILE A 167 -8.89 13.71 -7.75
N ILE A 168 -8.07 13.84 -8.80
CA ILE A 168 -8.41 14.66 -9.97
C ILE A 168 -9.70 14.17 -10.63
N HIS A 169 -9.87 12.86 -10.77
CA HIS A 169 -11.07 12.26 -11.35
C HIS A 169 -12.32 12.57 -10.52
N GLU A 170 -12.29 12.32 -9.20
CA GLU A 170 -13.43 12.62 -8.32
C GLU A 170 -13.75 14.11 -8.24
N MET A 171 -12.74 14.97 -8.25
CA MET A 171 -12.93 16.42 -8.30
C MET A 171 -13.63 16.87 -9.60
N LYS A 172 -13.33 16.22 -10.73
CA LYS A 172 -14.05 16.48 -12.00
C LYS A 172 -15.49 16.00 -11.93
N LEU A 173 -15.74 14.81 -11.36
CA LEU A 173 -17.10 14.31 -11.15
C LEU A 173 -17.93 15.23 -10.24
N CYS A 174 -17.28 15.85 -9.24
CA CYS A 174 -17.91 16.85 -8.40
C CYS A 174 -18.40 18.05 -9.21
N GLN A 175 -17.56 18.56 -10.11
CA GLN A 175 -17.89 19.73 -10.92
C GLN A 175 -19.05 19.47 -11.88
N THR A 176 -19.20 18.22 -12.36
CA THR A 176 -20.32 17.83 -13.23
C THR A 176 -21.59 17.49 -12.47
N GLY A 177 -21.58 17.56 -11.13
CA GLY A 177 -22.73 17.23 -10.29
C GLY A 177 -23.02 15.73 -10.19
N ALA A 178 -22.09 14.88 -10.62
CA ALA A 178 -22.24 13.42 -10.64
C ALA A 178 -21.79 12.73 -9.33
N VAL A 179 -21.48 13.50 -8.28
CA VAL A 179 -20.99 12.93 -7.02
C VAL A 179 -22.11 12.27 -6.23
N THR A 180 -21.89 11.00 -5.90
CA THR A 180 -22.64 10.25 -4.91
C THR A 180 -22.32 10.79 -3.51
N ASP A 181 -23.34 11.17 -2.74
CA ASP A 181 -23.18 11.56 -1.34
C ASP A 181 -22.58 10.41 -0.53
N ASN A 182 -21.30 10.54 -0.17
CA ASN A 182 -20.57 9.52 0.55
C ASN A 182 -20.55 9.81 2.06
N LYS A 183 -21.09 8.89 2.87
CA LYS A 183 -21.21 9.04 4.33
C LYS A 183 -19.85 9.23 5.02
N PHE A 184 -18.81 8.55 4.54
CA PHE A 184 -17.44 8.68 5.04
C PHE A 184 -16.89 10.11 4.87
N ALA A 185 -17.02 10.68 3.67
CA ALA A 185 -16.62 12.05 3.41
C ALA A 185 -17.34 13.05 4.34
N SER A 186 -18.61 12.81 4.68
CA SER A 186 -19.38 13.63 5.62
C SER A 186 -18.91 13.51 7.10
N GLN A 187 -18.39 12.35 7.50
CA GLN A 187 -17.82 12.13 8.83
C GLN A 187 -16.45 12.76 8.94
N VAL A 188 -15.59 12.55 7.94
CA VAL A 188 -14.29 13.20 7.89
C VAL A 188 -14.45 14.71 7.81
N GLN A 189 -15.36 15.24 7.00
CA GLN A 189 -15.64 16.67 6.97
C GLN A 189 -16.05 17.26 8.32
N ARG A 190 -16.72 16.48 9.18
CA ARG A 190 -17.06 16.89 10.55
C ARG A 190 -15.83 16.89 11.45
N TRP A 191 -14.97 15.89 11.34
CA TRP A 191 -13.72 15.81 12.09
C TRP A 191 -12.74 16.93 11.71
N LEU A 192 -12.58 17.20 10.41
CA LEU A 192 -11.77 18.29 9.85
C LEU A 192 -12.35 19.70 10.16
N ALA A 193 -13.44 19.85 10.91
CA ALA A 193 -13.94 21.16 11.32
C ALA A 193 -13.35 21.64 12.66
N PHE A 194 -12.68 20.75 13.42
CA PHE A 194 -12.32 20.97 14.82
C PHE A 194 -10.82 21.20 15.10
N ALA A 195 -9.91 20.99 14.16
CA ALA A 195 -8.46 21.08 14.43
C ALA A 195 -7.87 22.50 14.20
N GLY A 196 -7.20 23.04 15.23
CA GLY A 196 -6.43 24.31 15.24
C GLY A 196 -4.91 24.12 15.00
N PRO A 197 -4.10 25.21 14.95
CA PRO A 197 -3.03 25.43 13.94
C PRO A 197 -1.62 24.94 14.37
N LYS A 198 -0.59 24.76 13.52
CA LYS A 198 -0.10 25.47 12.31
C LYS A 198 0.68 24.51 11.38
N SER A 199 0.69 24.77 10.05
CA SER A 199 1.71 24.23 9.13
C SER A 199 1.94 25.11 7.88
N ILE A 200 3.22 25.36 7.58
CA ILE A 200 3.74 26.12 6.44
C ILE A 200 4.24 25.11 5.42
N VAL A 201 3.73 25.17 4.20
CA VAL A 201 4.08 24.22 3.13
C VAL A 201 4.71 24.97 1.94
N PRO A 202 5.85 24.52 1.36
CA PRO A 202 6.53 25.20 0.25
C PRO A 202 5.80 25.03 -1.10
N LYS A 203 6.13 25.86 -2.09
CA LYS A 203 5.64 25.74 -3.49
C LYS A 203 6.50 24.73 -4.28
N GLY A 204 5.87 23.92 -5.14
CA GLY A 204 6.57 23.16 -6.19
C GLY A 204 5.90 21.84 -6.63
N THR A 205 5.09 21.23 -5.76
CA THR A 205 4.36 19.98 -5.98
C THR A 205 3.09 20.01 -5.15
N SER A 206 2.03 19.28 -5.57
CA SER A 206 0.79 19.20 -4.78
C SER A 206 1.07 18.58 -3.40
N ALA A 207 0.31 18.96 -2.38
CA ALA A 207 0.39 18.33 -1.06
C ALA A 207 0.10 16.83 -1.12
N VAL A 208 -0.80 16.40 -2.02
CA VAL A 208 -1.08 14.98 -2.30
C VAL A 208 0.16 14.23 -2.82
N ASP A 209 0.87 14.82 -3.79
CA ASP A 209 2.08 14.20 -4.35
C ASP A 209 3.18 14.10 -3.29
N ARG A 210 3.33 15.14 -2.47
CA ARG A 210 4.27 15.11 -1.34
C ARG A 210 3.91 14.05 -0.32
N PHE A 211 2.65 13.97 0.09
CA PHE A 211 2.18 12.91 0.99
C PHE A 211 2.54 11.52 0.44
N SER A 212 2.29 11.29 -0.85
CA SER A 212 2.61 10.01 -1.51
C SER A 212 4.11 9.74 -1.55
N GLN A 213 4.94 10.76 -1.78
CA GLN A 213 6.41 10.62 -1.78
C GLN A 213 6.96 10.39 -0.38
N THR A 214 6.56 11.20 0.59
CA THR A 214 7.00 11.12 1.99
C THR A 214 6.61 9.78 2.60
N THR A 215 5.38 9.32 2.39
CA THR A 215 4.91 8.05 2.94
C THR A 215 5.73 6.87 2.40
N ARG A 216 6.04 6.87 1.10
CA ARG A 216 6.91 5.86 0.48
C ARG A 216 8.32 5.86 1.07
N LEU A 217 8.90 7.04 1.28
CA LEU A 217 10.23 7.19 1.87
C LEU A 217 10.24 6.71 3.33
N HIS A 218 9.26 7.12 4.12
CA HIS A 218 9.13 6.70 5.52
C HIS A 218 8.90 5.19 5.63
N LEU A 219 8.07 4.61 4.76
CA LEU A 219 7.82 3.17 4.75
C LEU A 219 9.10 2.39 4.40
N THR A 220 9.80 2.81 3.34
CA THR A 220 11.07 2.20 2.94
C THR A 220 12.08 2.28 4.08
N SER A 221 12.20 3.44 4.72
CA SER A 221 13.13 3.66 5.83
C SER A 221 12.78 2.82 7.05
N ALA A 222 11.51 2.75 7.43
CA ALA A 222 11.06 2.00 8.61
C ALA A 222 11.27 0.49 8.44
N LEU A 223 10.92 -0.05 7.25
CA LEU A 223 11.12 -1.46 6.93
C LEU A 223 12.59 -1.87 6.92
N HIS A 224 13.50 -0.98 6.48
CA HIS A 224 14.94 -1.26 6.54
C HIS A 224 15.52 -1.11 7.95
N ALA A 225 15.09 -0.09 8.70
CA ALA A 225 15.64 0.22 10.01
C ALA A 225 15.32 -0.83 11.08
N ARG A 226 14.18 -1.50 10.95
CA ARG A 226 13.67 -2.46 11.96
C ARG A 226 13.89 -3.92 11.59
N LEU A 227 14.64 -4.18 10.51
CA LEU A 227 14.92 -5.55 10.08
C LEU A 227 15.68 -6.36 11.14
N SER A 228 16.55 -5.71 11.92
CA SER A 228 17.24 -6.34 13.05
C SER A 228 16.28 -6.80 14.14
N ASP A 229 15.16 -6.09 14.32
CA ASP A 229 14.14 -6.46 15.32
C ASP A 229 13.45 -7.76 14.91
N LEU A 230 13.11 -7.89 13.61
CA LEU A 230 12.54 -9.11 13.05
C LEU A 230 13.51 -10.30 13.17
N GLN A 231 14.79 -10.06 12.89
CA GLN A 231 15.83 -11.08 13.03
C GLN A 231 15.90 -11.60 14.48
N SER A 232 15.87 -10.69 15.46
CA SER A 232 15.88 -11.08 16.88
C SER A 232 14.67 -11.93 17.24
N LEU A 233 13.46 -11.55 16.79
CA LEU A 233 12.23 -12.29 17.07
C LEU A 233 12.27 -13.70 16.49
N ILE A 234 12.67 -13.84 15.23
CA ILE A 234 12.71 -15.16 14.57
C ILE A 234 13.83 -16.03 15.12
N SER A 235 14.99 -15.44 15.46
CA SER A 235 16.08 -16.18 16.09
C SER A 235 15.68 -16.71 17.46
N GLU A 236 14.96 -15.92 18.27
CA GLU A 236 14.40 -16.35 19.55
C GLU A 236 13.39 -17.49 19.39
N ASP A 237 12.43 -17.36 18.45
CA ASP A 237 11.44 -18.40 18.15
C ASP A 237 12.10 -19.71 17.69
N LEU A 238 13.10 -19.63 16.82
CA LEU A 238 13.84 -20.81 16.34
C LEU A 238 14.63 -21.47 17.47
N ARG A 239 15.22 -20.67 18.36
CA ARG A 239 16.04 -21.16 19.46
C ARG A 239 15.20 -21.90 20.50
N ASP A 240 14.05 -21.34 20.85
CA ASP A 240 13.12 -21.96 21.80
C ASP A 240 12.57 -23.29 21.27
N GLU A 241 12.31 -23.38 19.95
CA GLU A 241 11.77 -24.60 19.33
C GLU A 241 12.84 -25.70 19.17
N PHE A 242 14.07 -25.34 18.76
CA PHE A 242 15.13 -26.32 18.50
C PHE A 242 16.05 -26.60 19.71
N ASN A 243 15.84 -25.89 20.83
CA ASN A 243 16.54 -26.09 22.10
C ASN A 243 18.07 -25.94 21.95
N ILE A 244 18.49 -24.91 21.19
CA ILE A 244 19.89 -24.58 20.88
C ILE A 244 20.40 -23.42 21.76
#